data_AF-A0A2D8LVL9-F1
#
_entry.id   AF-A0A2D8LVL9-F1
#
_cell.length_a   1.000
_cell.length_b   1.000
_cell.length_c   1.000
_cell.angle_alpha   90.00
_cell.angle_beta   90.00
_cell.angle_gamma   90.00
#
_symmetry.space_group_name_H-M   'P 1'
#
loop_
_entity.id
_entity.type
_entity.pdbx_description
1 polymer ?
#
loop_
_entity_poly.entity_id
_entity_poly.type
_entity_poly.pdbx_seq_one_letter_code
_entity_poly.pdbx_strand_id
1 'polypeptide(L)'
;MFRILLGLLRLGGVAYLLSEPVLTGFTTAAAILILSSQLPKVFDVSTDGDGVLADALQALTSTGEWQWPAIGFAVMTLVLMFGGRRLHTLFPGVLVAVVVGVIVSGSADYDGSTVGELDGGFVSLTFDFPWDRAGDLALPALVIALVGFAEPSSIARTFAAQGRERWDANREMVSQGVANLAAAISGAFPVGGSFSRSSLNKL
;
A
#
# COMPACT_ATOMS: atom_id res chain seq x y z
N MET A 1 -2.41 1.25 18.36
CA MET A 1 -2.97 1.64 19.68
C MET A 1 -4.06 2.71 19.59
N PHE A 2 -3.86 3.83 18.91
CA PHE A 2 -4.88 4.89 18.77
C PHE A 2 -6.27 4.38 18.36
N ARG A 3 -6.36 3.49 17.35
CA ARG A 3 -7.66 2.89 16.95
C ARG A 3 -8.36 2.19 18.12
N ILE A 4 -7.66 1.35 18.88
CA ILE A 4 -8.23 0.67 20.07
C ILE A 4 -8.73 1.70 21.08
N LEU A 5 -7.91 2.70 21.41
CA LEU A 5 -8.25 3.74 22.38
C LEU A 5 -9.49 4.54 21.94
N LEU A 6 -9.51 5.01 20.69
CA LEU A 6 -10.65 5.74 20.13
C LEU A 6 -11.92 4.87 20.11
N GLY A 7 -11.82 3.60 19.73
CA GLY A 7 -12.96 2.69 19.73
C GLY A 7 -13.51 2.42 21.13
N LEU A 8 -12.64 2.21 22.12
CA LEU A 8 -13.07 2.00 23.52
C LEU A 8 -13.71 3.26 24.13
N LEU A 9 -13.21 4.44 23.79
CA LEU A 9 -13.79 5.73 24.18
C LEU A 9 -15.08 6.08 23.40
N ARG A 10 -15.57 5.18 22.54
CA ARG A 10 -16.74 5.38 21.68
C ARG A 10 -16.59 6.56 20.71
N LEU A 11 -15.36 6.83 20.29
CA LEU A 11 -14.98 7.87 19.34
C LEU A 11 -14.90 7.36 17.90
N GLY A 12 -15.50 6.20 17.57
CA GLY A 12 -15.56 5.68 16.21
C GLY A 12 -16.21 6.64 15.22
N GLY A 13 -17.07 7.54 15.71
CA GLY A 13 -17.68 8.61 14.91
C GLY A 13 -16.71 9.72 14.48
N VAL A 14 -15.55 9.88 15.13
CA VAL A 14 -14.57 10.94 14.83
C VAL A 14 -14.00 10.79 13.43
N ALA A 15 -13.82 9.57 12.95
CA ALA A 15 -13.34 9.34 11.59
C ALA A 15 -14.35 9.80 10.51
N TYR A 16 -15.62 10.01 10.85
CA TYR A 16 -16.61 10.60 9.95
C TYR A 16 -16.55 12.11 9.85
N LEU A 17 -15.73 12.76 10.68
CA LEU A 17 -15.47 14.19 10.54
C LEU A 17 -14.50 14.46 9.39
N LEU A 18 -13.86 13.42 8.83
CA LEU A 18 -13.12 13.53 7.58
C LEU A 18 -14.12 13.67 6.44
N SER A 19 -14.21 14.88 5.90
CA SER A 19 -15.08 15.18 4.77
C SER A 19 -14.60 14.47 3.50
N GLU A 20 -15.52 14.19 2.58
CA GLU A 20 -15.19 13.63 1.27
C GLU A 20 -14.11 14.43 0.51
N PRO A 21 -14.08 15.78 0.55
CA PRO A 21 -12.96 16.56 0.01
C PRO A 21 -11.59 16.21 0.60
N VAL A 22 -11.50 15.94 1.91
CA VAL A 22 -10.23 15.59 2.57
C VAL A 22 -9.73 14.23 2.11
N LEU A 23 -10.63 13.24 2.01
CA LEU A 23 -10.28 11.90 1.53
C LEU A 23 -9.86 11.92 0.06
N THR A 24 -10.57 12.67 -0.78
CA THR A 24 -10.23 12.83 -2.21
C THR A 24 -8.88 13.54 -2.38
N GLY A 25 -8.62 14.60 -1.59
CA GLY A 25 -7.32 15.28 -1.59
C GLY A 25 -6.18 14.37 -1.14
N PHE A 26 -6.37 13.63 -0.05
CA PHE A 26 -5.39 12.66 0.46
C PHE A 26 -5.09 11.56 -0.56
N THR A 27 -6.11 10.93 -1.13
CA THR A 27 -5.95 9.84 -2.12
C THR A 27 -5.29 10.32 -3.40
N THR A 28 -5.62 11.52 -3.88
CA THR A 28 -4.98 12.13 -5.05
C THR A 28 -3.50 12.42 -4.78
N ALA A 29 -3.18 13.02 -3.64
CA ALA A 29 -1.80 13.28 -3.23
C ALA A 29 -1.01 11.97 -3.05
N ALA A 30 -1.60 10.95 -2.44
CA ALA A 30 -1.00 9.63 -2.30
C ALA A 30 -0.77 8.98 -3.68
N ALA A 31 -1.71 9.11 -4.63
CA ALA A 31 -1.53 8.59 -5.99
C ALA A 31 -0.36 9.27 -6.71
N ILE A 32 -0.25 10.60 -6.61
CA ILE A 32 0.90 11.35 -7.15
C ILE A 32 2.19 10.88 -6.49
N LEU A 33 2.22 10.78 -5.16
CA LEU A 33 3.42 10.35 -4.42
C LEU A 33 3.85 8.92 -4.81
N ILE A 34 2.89 8.00 -4.95
CA ILE A 34 3.15 6.63 -5.38
C ILE A 34 3.73 6.63 -6.79
N LEU A 35 3.09 7.32 -7.74
CA LEU A 35 3.58 7.41 -9.12
C LEU A 35 5.00 8.00 -9.18
N SER A 36 5.22 9.11 -8.47
CA SER A 36 6.54 9.75 -8.36
C SER A 36 7.59 8.80 -7.80
N SER A 37 7.28 8.04 -6.74
CA SER A 37 8.20 7.07 -6.13
C SER A 37 8.56 5.89 -7.04
N GLN A 38 7.79 5.65 -8.10
CA GLN A 38 8.11 4.61 -9.08
C GLN A 38 8.98 5.11 -10.22
N LEU A 39 9.04 6.42 -10.51
CA LEU A 39 9.79 6.95 -11.66
C LEU A 39 11.28 6.62 -11.61
N PRO A 40 12.01 6.82 -10.50
CA PRO A 40 13.42 6.42 -10.41
C PRO A 40 13.64 4.93 -10.70
N LYS A 41 12.71 4.06 -10.28
CA LYS A 41 12.78 2.60 -10.49
C LYS A 41 12.49 2.20 -11.93
N VAL A 42 11.61 2.93 -12.62
CA VAL A 42 11.27 2.66 -14.03
C VAL A 42 12.45 2.98 -14.95
N PHE A 43 13.19 4.04 -14.65
CA PHE A 43 14.37 4.45 -15.41
C PHE A 43 15.68 3.84 -14.88
N ASP A 44 15.64 3.20 -13.71
CA ASP A 44 16.79 2.66 -12.97
C ASP A 44 17.92 3.69 -12.78
N VAL A 45 17.52 4.88 -12.32
CA VAL A 45 18.42 6.02 -12.07
C VAL A 45 18.64 6.16 -10.57
N SER A 46 19.89 6.37 -10.17
CA SER A 46 20.24 6.71 -8.79
C SER A 46 19.89 8.16 -8.50
N THR A 47 19.20 8.42 -7.40
CA THR A 47 18.79 9.79 -7.00
C THR A 47 19.42 10.18 -5.67
N ASP A 48 19.51 11.49 -5.43
CA ASP A 48 20.18 12.02 -4.23
C ASP A 48 19.36 11.84 -2.95
N GLY A 49 18.06 11.51 -3.06
CA GLY A 49 17.19 11.22 -1.92
C GLY A 49 16.63 12.48 -1.25
N ASP A 50 16.65 13.61 -1.94
CA ASP A 50 16.14 14.91 -1.46
C ASP A 50 14.60 14.97 -1.36
N GLY A 51 13.92 13.90 -1.75
CA GLY A 51 12.49 13.69 -1.55
C GLY A 51 11.80 13.18 -2.80
N VAL A 52 10.70 12.44 -2.61
CA VAL A 52 10.03 11.65 -3.65
C VAL A 52 9.70 12.43 -4.93
N LEU A 53 9.28 13.70 -4.82
CA LEU A 53 8.99 14.52 -6.00
C LEU A 53 10.26 15.06 -6.68
N ALA A 54 11.29 15.40 -5.89
CA ALA A 54 12.57 15.83 -6.42
C ALA A 54 13.27 14.67 -7.14
N ASP A 55 13.28 13.48 -6.54
CA ASP A 55 13.81 12.24 -7.12
C ASP A 55 13.10 11.90 -8.44
N ALA A 56 11.77 12.05 -8.47
CA ALA A 56 10.98 11.85 -9.68
C ALA A 56 11.35 12.83 -10.80
N LEU A 57 11.55 14.11 -10.48
CA LEU A 57 11.99 15.12 -11.43
C LEU A 57 13.41 14.84 -11.93
N GLN A 58 14.32 14.49 -11.03
CA GLN A 58 15.69 14.11 -11.34
C GLN A 58 15.72 12.92 -12.31
N ALA A 59 14.94 11.87 -12.03
CA ALA A 59 14.84 10.70 -12.91
C ALA A 59 14.33 11.08 -14.32
N LEU A 60 13.42 12.06 -14.44
CA LEU A 60 12.93 12.54 -15.74
C LEU A 60 13.94 13.42 -16.48
N THR A 61 14.76 14.20 -15.77
CA THR A 61 15.74 15.10 -16.40
C THR A 61 17.06 14.41 -16.72
N SER A 62 17.44 13.38 -15.96
CA SER A 62 18.66 12.58 -16.16
C SER A 62 18.52 11.55 -17.28
N THR A 63 18.07 11.98 -18.46
CA THR A 63 17.83 11.11 -19.63
C THR A 63 19.06 10.36 -20.12
N GLY A 64 20.27 10.84 -19.79
CA GLY A 64 21.53 10.17 -20.09
C GLY A 64 21.83 8.94 -19.23
N GLU A 65 21.15 8.76 -18.09
CA GLU A 65 21.37 7.67 -17.15
C GLU A 65 20.31 6.57 -17.24
N TRP A 66 19.35 6.71 -18.16
CA TRP A 66 18.24 5.78 -18.32
C TRP A 66 18.71 4.39 -18.74
N GLN A 67 18.33 3.38 -17.97
CA GLN A 67 18.57 1.98 -18.31
C GLN A 67 17.41 1.43 -19.15
N TRP A 68 17.64 1.28 -20.45
CA TRP A 68 16.65 0.72 -21.39
C TRP A 68 16.09 -0.65 -20.98
N PRO A 69 16.88 -1.59 -20.41
CA PRO A 69 16.35 -2.85 -19.92
C PRO A 69 15.25 -2.65 -18.86
N ALA A 70 15.46 -1.78 -17.87
CA ALA A 70 14.50 -1.50 -16.81
C ALA A 70 13.19 -0.88 -17.35
N ILE A 71 13.31 0.06 -18.30
CA ILE A 71 12.15 0.63 -18.99
C ILE A 71 11.38 -0.46 -19.75
N GLY A 72 12.10 -1.38 -20.41
CA GLY A 72 11.49 -2.55 -21.07
C GLY A 72 10.70 -3.42 -20.11
N PHE A 73 11.24 -3.72 -18.93
CA PHE A 73 10.54 -4.45 -17.86
C PHE A 73 9.30 -3.71 -17.35
N ALA A 74 9.39 -2.39 -17.16
CA ALA A 74 8.26 -1.57 -16.75
C ALA A 74 7.13 -1.60 -17.80
N VAL A 75 7.47 -1.40 -19.08
CA VAL A 75 6.51 -1.45 -20.19
C VAL A 75 5.89 -2.83 -20.30
N MET A 76 6.68 -3.90 -20.25
CA MET A 76 6.19 -5.28 -20.26
C MET A 76 5.20 -5.53 -19.12
N THR A 77 5.53 -5.08 -17.91
CA THR A 77 4.66 -5.21 -16.72
C THR A 77 3.32 -4.53 -16.94
N LEU A 78 3.31 -3.30 -17.48
CA LEU A 78 2.08 -2.57 -17.79
C LEU A 78 1.26 -3.28 -18.88
N VAL A 79 1.91 -3.77 -19.93
CA VAL A 79 1.25 -4.50 -21.02
C VAL A 79 0.62 -5.79 -20.50
N LEU A 80 1.30 -6.57 -19.67
CA LEU A 80 0.74 -7.80 -19.09
C LEU A 80 -0.40 -7.49 -18.12
N MET A 81 -0.26 -6.45 -17.28
CA MET A 81 -1.27 -6.09 -16.29
C MET A 81 -2.56 -5.54 -16.94
N PHE A 82 -2.45 -4.64 -17.91
CA PHE A 82 -3.61 -4.01 -18.56
C PHE A 82 -4.09 -4.78 -19.78
N GLY A 83 -3.19 -5.35 -20.57
CA GLY A 83 -3.52 -6.17 -21.73
C GLY A 83 -4.20 -7.48 -21.34
N GLY A 84 -3.73 -8.14 -20.27
CA GLY A 84 -4.32 -9.38 -19.77
C GLY A 84 -5.80 -9.23 -19.38
N ARG A 85 -6.19 -8.05 -18.87
CA ARG A 85 -7.59 -7.74 -18.56
C ARG A 85 -8.51 -7.70 -19.79
N ARG A 86 -7.97 -7.52 -20.99
CA ARG A 86 -8.77 -7.58 -22.24
C ARG A 86 -9.13 -9.02 -22.63
N LEU A 87 -8.37 -10.02 -22.17
CA LEU A 87 -8.67 -11.42 -22.43
C LEU A 87 -9.73 -11.95 -21.46
N HIS A 88 -9.56 -11.69 -20.16
CA HIS A 88 -10.48 -12.15 -19.14
C HIS A 88 -10.44 -11.27 -17.89
N THR A 89 -11.61 -10.97 -17.30
CA THR A 89 -11.74 -10.09 -16.12
C THR A 89 -11.00 -10.61 -14.89
N LEU A 90 -10.85 -11.94 -14.75
CA LEU A 90 -10.12 -12.59 -13.65
C LEU A 90 -8.65 -12.91 -13.97
N PHE A 91 -8.11 -12.43 -15.09
CA PHE A 91 -6.73 -12.72 -15.46
C PHE A 91 -5.74 -12.15 -14.42
N PRO A 92 -4.85 -12.97 -13.83
CA PRO A 92 -3.95 -12.55 -12.75
C PRO A 92 -2.72 -11.82 -13.30
N GLY A 93 -2.93 -10.68 -13.98
CA GLY A 93 -1.88 -9.98 -14.74
C GLY A 93 -0.64 -9.60 -13.93
N VAL A 94 -0.80 -9.23 -12.65
CA VAL A 94 0.33 -8.93 -11.76
C VAL A 94 1.18 -10.17 -11.51
N LEU A 95 0.56 -11.32 -11.21
CA LEU A 95 1.27 -12.58 -10.97
C LEU A 95 2.04 -13.02 -12.23
N VAL A 96 1.39 -12.93 -13.40
CA VAL A 96 2.03 -13.26 -14.68
C VAL A 96 3.21 -12.34 -14.95
N ALA A 97 3.07 -11.03 -14.73
CA ALA A 97 4.16 -10.08 -14.90
C ALA A 97 5.35 -10.38 -13.99
N VAL A 98 5.12 -10.74 -12.73
CA VAL A 98 6.19 -11.14 -11.80
C VAL A 98 6.89 -12.41 -12.26
N VAL A 99 6.14 -13.47 -12.62
CA VAL A 99 6.72 -14.75 -13.08
C VAL A 99 7.54 -14.56 -14.35
N VAL A 100 7.00 -13.85 -15.35
CA VAL A 100 7.74 -13.52 -16.57
C VAL A 100 8.95 -12.67 -16.24
N GLY A 101 8.80 -11.69 -15.35
CA GLY A 101 9.88 -10.84 -14.86
C GLY A 101 11.07 -11.63 -14.33
N VAL A 102 10.81 -12.55 -13.40
CA VAL A 102 11.81 -13.43 -12.79
C VAL A 102 12.49 -14.34 -13.82
N ILE A 103 11.71 -14.93 -14.74
CA ILE A 103 12.26 -15.80 -15.79
C ILE A 103 13.16 -14.99 -16.73
N VAL A 104 12.71 -13.82 -17.19
CA VAL A 104 13.48 -12.98 -18.11
C VAL A 104 14.74 -12.46 -17.41
N SER A 105 14.64 -11.96 -16.18
CA SER A 105 15.81 -11.45 -15.45
C SER A 105 16.81 -12.55 -15.08
N GLY A 106 16.36 -13.79 -14.89
CA GLY A 106 17.23 -14.93 -14.58
C GLY A 106 17.83 -15.63 -15.79
N SER A 107 17.26 -15.45 -16.98
CA SER A 107 17.74 -16.07 -18.23
C SER A 107 18.44 -15.11 -19.17
N ALA A 108 18.06 -13.83 -19.14
CA ALA A 108 18.83 -12.75 -19.73
C ALA A 108 19.83 -12.24 -18.68
N ASP A 109 21.02 -11.83 -19.13
CA ASP A 109 22.07 -11.22 -18.29
C ASP A 109 21.65 -9.79 -17.90
N TYR A 110 20.61 -9.68 -17.08
CA TYR A 110 20.02 -8.41 -16.68
C TYR A 110 20.86 -7.78 -15.56
N ASP A 111 21.50 -6.66 -15.89
CA ASP A 111 22.42 -5.93 -14.99
C ASP A 111 21.75 -4.75 -14.24
N GLY A 112 20.42 -4.64 -14.35
CA GLY A 112 19.68 -3.59 -13.64
C GLY A 112 19.30 -3.97 -12.22
N SER A 113 18.68 -3.04 -11.48
CA SER A 113 18.29 -3.26 -10.09
C SER A 113 17.33 -4.46 -9.93
N THR A 114 17.63 -5.35 -8.98
CA THR A 114 16.79 -6.50 -8.60
C THR A 114 16.43 -6.49 -7.12
N VAL A 115 15.44 -7.31 -6.73
CA VAL A 115 14.98 -7.42 -5.33
C VAL A 115 16.03 -8.07 -4.41
N GLY A 116 17.01 -8.77 -4.99
CA GLY A 116 18.03 -9.50 -4.23
C GLY A 116 17.49 -10.78 -3.59
N GLU A 117 18.27 -11.33 -2.67
CA GLU A 117 17.89 -12.53 -1.90
C GLU A 117 16.85 -12.17 -0.82
N LEU A 118 15.86 -13.04 -0.66
CA LEU A 118 14.84 -12.92 0.38
C LEU A 118 15.08 -13.99 1.44
N ASP A 119 15.18 -13.58 2.70
CA ASP A 119 15.27 -14.50 3.83
C ASP A 119 13.95 -15.29 3.98
N GLY A 120 13.95 -16.55 3.54
CA GLY A 120 12.79 -17.46 3.55
C GLY A 120 12.40 -18.01 4.93
N GLY A 121 12.48 -17.19 5.99
CA GLY A 121 12.22 -17.59 7.37
C GLY A 121 10.75 -17.56 7.78
N PHE A 122 10.45 -18.17 8.93
CA PHE A 122 9.17 -17.94 9.62
C PHE A 122 9.12 -16.53 10.19
N VAL A 123 7.91 -15.98 10.31
CA VAL A 123 7.67 -14.66 10.91
C VAL A 123 8.27 -14.62 12.32
N SER A 124 9.29 -13.78 12.52
CA SER A 124 9.84 -13.49 13.84
C SER A 124 8.91 -12.53 14.57
N LEU A 125 8.41 -12.94 15.74
CA LEU A 125 7.61 -12.06 16.58
C LEU A 125 8.52 -11.12 17.37
N THR A 126 8.34 -9.82 17.20
CA THR A 126 9.07 -8.76 17.91
C THR A 126 8.16 -8.10 18.94
N PHE A 127 8.69 -7.97 20.15
CA PHE A 127 8.07 -7.19 21.24
C PHE A 127 8.95 -6.01 21.69
N ASP A 128 10.14 -5.90 21.11
CA ASP A 128 11.06 -4.79 21.33
C ASP A 128 10.68 -3.63 20.42
N PHE A 129 9.93 -2.67 20.96
CA PHE A 129 9.47 -1.50 20.24
C PHE A 129 10.26 -0.27 20.68
N PRO A 130 10.62 0.64 19.75
CA PRO A 130 11.35 1.87 20.06
C PRO A 130 10.41 2.90 20.72
N TRP A 131 10.09 2.67 21.98
CA TRP A 131 9.18 3.51 22.77
C TRP A 131 9.70 4.94 22.95
N ASP A 132 11.01 5.14 22.82
CA ASP A 132 11.68 6.45 22.80
C ASP A 132 11.17 7.35 21.67
N ARG A 133 10.82 6.79 20.51
CA ARG A 133 10.29 7.53 19.36
C ARG A 133 8.76 7.62 19.32
N ALA A 134 8.07 7.10 20.33
CA ALA A 134 6.61 7.07 20.35
C ALA A 134 5.98 8.48 20.30
N GLY A 135 6.64 9.48 20.90
CA GLY A 135 6.21 10.88 20.86
C GLY A 135 6.24 11.47 19.46
N ASP A 136 7.34 11.28 18.74
CA ASP A 136 7.53 11.79 17.37
C ASP A 136 6.54 11.16 16.38
N LEU A 137 6.20 9.88 16.62
CA LEU A 137 5.28 9.12 15.79
C LEU A 137 3.81 9.31 16.18
N ALA A 138 3.50 10.01 17.27
CA ALA A 138 2.13 10.11 17.78
C ALA A 138 1.17 10.74 16.76
N LEU A 139 1.57 11.87 16.16
CA LEU A 139 0.75 12.56 15.16
C LEU A 139 0.64 11.76 13.84
N PRO A 140 1.73 11.29 13.21
CA PRO A 140 1.64 10.41 12.04
C PRO A 140 0.79 9.17 12.29
N ALA A 141 0.95 8.51 13.44
CA ALA A 141 0.18 7.33 13.81
C ALA A 141 -1.31 7.63 14.03
N LEU A 142 -1.66 8.81 14.57
CA LEU A 142 -3.04 9.26 14.68
C LEU A 142 -3.66 9.50 13.29
N VAL A 143 -2.93 10.14 12.38
CA VAL A 143 -3.38 10.35 10.99
C VAL A 143 -3.62 9.00 10.29
N ILE A 144 -2.67 8.07 10.39
CA ILE A 144 -2.81 6.70 9.85
C ILE A 144 -4.00 5.98 10.51
N ALA A 145 -4.20 6.17 11.82
CA ALA A 145 -5.31 5.56 12.54
C ALA A 145 -6.66 6.05 12.01
N LEU A 146 -6.83 7.36 11.80
CA LEU A 146 -8.07 7.96 11.34
C LEU A 146 -8.33 7.72 9.85
N VAL A 147 -7.36 8.05 8.99
CA VAL A 147 -7.51 7.93 7.53
C VAL A 147 -7.61 6.46 7.13
N GLY A 148 -6.74 5.62 7.67
CA GLY A 148 -6.77 4.18 7.38
C GLY A 148 -7.94 3.43 8.04
N PHE A 149 -8.74 4.09 8.88
CA PHE A 149 -10.03 3.56 9.33
C PHE A 149 -11.18 4.01 8.41
N ALA A 150 -11.14 5.24 7.89
CA ALA A 150 -12.21 5.83 7.10
C ALA A 150 -12.53 5.01 5.83
N GLU A 151 -11.51 4.60 5.07
CA GLU A 151 -11.71 3.81 3.85
C GLU A 151 -12.27 2.39 4.14
N PRO A 152 -11.64 1.56 4.99
CA PRO A 152 -12.16 0.23 5.29
C PRO A 152 -13.54 0.23 5.95
N SER A 153 -13.81 1.22 6.82
CA SER A 153 -15.11 1.33 7.49
C SER A 153 -16.23 1.70 6.51
N SER A 154 -15.94 2.51 5.49
CA SER A 154 -16.90 2.80 4.40
C SER A 154 -17.26 1.54 3.62
N ILE A 155 -16.27 0.71 3.31
CA ILE A 155 -16.45 -0.58 2.63
C ILE A 155 -17.29 -1.53 3.51
N ALA A 156 -16.90 -1.69 4.78
CA ALA A 156 -17.61 -2.54 5.74
C ALA A 156 -19.07 -2.11 5.93
N ARG A 157 -19.32 -0.81 6.06
CA ARG A 157 -20.67 -0.24 6.18
C ARG A 157 -21.51 -0.51 4.92
N THR A 158 -20.92 -0.35 3.74
CA THR A 158 -21.61 -0.61 2.46
C THR A 158 -22.01 -2.08 2.36
N PHE A 159 -21.11 -3.00 2.70
CA PHE A 159 -21.40 -4.43 2.68
C PHE A 159 -22.40 -4.86 3.75
N ALA A 160 -22.34 -4.30 4.95
CA ALA A 160 -23.32 -4.54 6.00
C ALA A 160 -24.71 -4.05 5.59
N ALA A 161 -24.80 -2.89 4.93
CA ALA A 161 -26.07 -2.37 4.41
C ALA A 161 -26.66 -3.30 3.32
N GLN A 162 -25.83 -3.79 2.40
CA GLN A 162 -26.24 -4.77 1.39
C GLN A 162 -26.70 -6.10 2.01
N GLY A 163 -26.01 -6.58 3.04
CA GLY A 163 -26.33 -7.80 3.77
C GLY A 163 -27.44 -7.66 4.82
N ARG A 164 -27.95 -6.44 5.05
CA ARG A 164 -28.87 -6.10 6.16
C ARG A 164 -28.32 -6.47 7.55
N GLU A 165 -27.01 -6.39 7.71
CA GLU A 165 -26.30 -6.66 8.95
C GLU A 165 -26.15 -5.39 9.80
N ARG A 166 -26.06 -5.56 11.12
CA ARG A 166 -25.76 -4.45 12.04
C ARG A 166 -24.28 -4.12 11.96
N TRP A 167 -23.96 -2.84 11.86
CA TRP A 167 -22.59 -2.35 11.80
C TRP A 167 -22.34 -1.31 12.91
N ASP A 168 -21.19 -1.43 13.60
CA ASP A 168 -20.79 -0.58 14.72
C ASP A 168 -19.37 -0.03 14.49
N ALA A 169 -19.26 1.29 14.39
CA ALA A 169 -18.00 2.00 14.14
C ALA A 169 -16.95 1.77 15.24
N ASN A 170 -17.37 1.71 16.50
CA ASN A 170 -16.46 1.53 17.62
C ASN A 170 -15.88 0.12 17.61
N ARG A 171 -16.73 -0.88 17.32
CA ARG A 171 -16.29 -2.27 17.20
C ARG A 171 -15.34 -2.46 16.02
N GLU A 172 -15.63 -1.82 14.89
CA GLU A 172 -14.76 -1.82 13.71
C GLU A 172 -13.41 -1.14 14.00
N MET A 173 -13.42 -0.05 14.77
CA MET A 173 -12.20 0.65 15.13
C MET A 173 -11.31 -0.22 16.03
N VAL A 174 -11.90 -0.89 17.02
CA VAL A 174 -11.17 -1.82 17.89
C VAL A 174 -10.66 -3.03 17.09
N SER A 175 -11.47 -3.62 16.20
CA SER A 175 -11.07 -4.80 15.42
C SER A 175 -9.85 -4.50 14.55
N GLN A 176 -9.85 -3.38 13.83
CA GLN A 176 -8.70 -2.93 13.05
C GLN A 176 -7.51 -2.58 13.93
N GLY A 177 -7.75 -2.01 15.11
CA GLY A 177 -6.70 -1.74 16.09
C GLY A 177 -5.98 -3.00 16.57
N VAL A 178 -6.72 -4.07 16.83
CA VAL A 178 -6.18 -5.39 17.19
C VAL A 178 -5.42 -6.01 16.01
N ALA A 179 -5.97 -5.95 14.79
CA ALA A 179 -5.28 -6.43 13.59
C ALA A 179 -3.93 -5.71 13.38
N ASN A 180 -3.88 -4.40 13.61
CA ASN A 180 -2.65 -3.62 13.51
C ASN A 180 -1.65 -3.89 14.65
N LEU A 181 -2.12 -4.28 15.84
CA LEU A 181 -1.22 -4.74 16.91
C LEU A 181 -0.57 -6.07 16.53
N ALA A 182 -1.34 -7.00 15.97
CA ALA A 182 -0.81 -8.26 15.44
C ALA A 182 0.20 -8.01 14.30
N ALA A 183 -0.11 -7.09 13.38
CA ALA A 183 0.80 -6.67 12.32
C ALA A 183 2.13 -6.14 12.89
N ALA A 184 2.08 -5.26 13.89
CA ALA A 184 3.26 -4.70 14.54
C ALA A 184 4.14 -5.78 15.18
N ILE A 185 3.55 -6.75 15.88
CA ILE A 185 4.30 -7.86 16.51
C ILE A 185 4.95 -8.76 15.44
N SER A 186 4.32 -8.93 14.28
CA SER A 186 4.89 -9.67 13.15
C SER A 186 5.90 -8.89 12.29
N GLY A 187 6.19 -7.62 12.63
CA GLY A 187 7.09 -6.76 11.84
C GLY A 187 6.46 -6.24 10.54
N ALA A 188 5.14 -6.31 10.39
CA ALA A 188 4.43 -5.84 9.21
C ALA A 188 4.03 -4.35 9.32
N PHE A 189 3.84 -3.73 8.16
CA PHE A 189 3.25 -2.38 8.06
C PHE A 189 1.79 -2.37 8.54
N PRO A 190 1.23 -1.18 8.88
CA PRO A 190 -0.18 -1.06 9.22
C PRO A 190 -1.10 -1.62 8.13
N VAL A 191 -2.11 -2.39 8.56
CA VAL A 191 -3.07 -3.09 7.70
C VAL A 191 -4.45 -2.44 7.71
N GLY A 192 -5.21 -2.67 6.64
CA GLY A 192 -6.57 -2.16 6.43
C GLY A 192 -7.43 -3.09 5.56
N GLY A 193 -8.64 -2.66 5.26
CA GLY A 193 -9.56 -3.35 4.36
C GLY A 193 -9.26 -3.08 2.88
N SER A 194 -9.66 -4.00 2.00
CA SER A 194 -9.45 -3.89 0.55
C SER A 194 -10.76 -4.10 -0.19
N PHE A 195 -11.23 -3.09 -0.93
CA PHE A 195 -12.47 -3.19 -1.70
C PHE A 195 -12.39 -4.31 -2.74
N SER A 196 -11.28 -4.36 -3.50
CA SER A 196 -11.08 -5.35 -4.56
C SER A 196 -11.02 -6.79 -4.05
N ARG A 197 -10.41 -7.04 -2.87
CA ARG A 197 -10.39 -8.38 -2.28
C ARG A 197 -11.74 -8.75 -1.65
N SER A 198 -12.40 -7.80 -0.98
CA SER A 198 -13.70 -8.03 -0.36
C SER A 198 -14.82 -8.26 -1.38
N SER A 199 -14.76 -7.62 -2.55
CA SER A 199 -15.72 -7.84 -3.63
C SER A 199 -15.55 -9.21 -4.28
N LEU A 200 -14.32 -9.66 -4.50
CA LEU A 200 -14.03 -11.01 -5.03
C LEU A 200 -14.58 -12.11 -4.11
N ASN A 201 -14.53 -11.93 -2.79
CA ASN A 201 -15.08 -12.90 -1.84
C ASN A 201 -16.63 -12.96 -1.82
N LYS A 202 -17.30 -12.00 -2.47
CA LYS A 202 -18.77 -11.97 -2.59
C LYS A 202 -19.29 -12.33 -3.99
N LEU A 203 -18.40 -12.56 -4.97
CA LEU A 203 -18.77 -13.12 -6.27
C LEU A 203 -19.04 -14.63 -6.13
#